data_AF-A0A0Q6FBE8-F1
#
_entry.id   AF-A0A0Q6FBE8-F1
#
_cell.length_a   1.000
_cell.length_b   1.000
_cell.length_c   1.000
_cell.angle_alpha   90.00
_cell.angle_beta   90.00
_cell.angle_gamma   90.00
#
_symmetry.space_group_name_H-M   'P 1'
#
loop_
_entity.id
_entity.type
_entity.pdbx_description
1 polymer ?
#
loop_
_entity_poly.entity_id
_entity_poly.type
_entity_poly.pdbx_seq_one_letter_code
_entity_poly.pdbx_strand_id
1 'polypeptide(L)'
;MASFTLSAVGINVALDLAVGHISAFTVTRDGRNISPFHQAPWRNEAIDASIPPQLKSLSIDFFCAPFGKSDLEPAPPHGWSANSRWELDNVEQLMDGTRATFRLQRPILSATLRKTLTVRDGHPFLYQSHRFEGGAGRLPVACHTMVDLPNGGLLSVSPKMRAETMPDSVEPDPAKGRSVLAYPATSADLHIFPRADGGRSDLLKYPLDDGHVDFVMLHEQPSNSFGWSVAARPAERDMALVLKPAGMLPSTVLWYSNGGRFPPPWNGRHRGVLGIEDACTFFNYGHNASIASNALSAAGIATSLLLPMAEDIRTVIGASEILADGTVSSIDIIEDALRITTDRAVLDLPFDGTFLNTTCAQQS
;
A
#
# COMPACT_ATOMS: atom_id res chain seq x y z
N MET A 1 -6.73 10.56 20.62
CA MET A 1 -6.86 11.00 19.21
C MET A 1 -8.27 10.67 18.75
N ALA A 2 -8.87 11.50 17.90
CA ALA A 2 -10.20 11.21 17.35
C ALA A 2 -10.06 10.10 16.30
N SER A 3 -10.70 8.96 16.55
CA SER A 3 -10.76 7.83 15.61
C SER A 3 -12.21 7.54 15.24
N PHE A 4 -12.40 6.93 14.08
CA PHE A 4 -13.71 6.42 13.65
C PHE A 4 -13.61 4.91 13.43
N THR A 5 -14.46 4.13 14.07
CA THR A 5 -14.53 2.68 13.91
C THR A 5 -15.63 2.30 12.93
N LEU A 6 -15.31 1.40 12.02
CA LEU A 6 -16.21 0.79 11.05
C LEU A 6 -16.17 -0.73 11.24
N SER A 7 -17.33 -1.38 11.28
CA SER A 7 -17.42 -2.83 11.55
C SER A 7 -18.54 -3.49 10.75
N ALA A 8 -18.33 -4.75 10.42
CA ALA A 8 -19.34 -5.68 9.91
C ALA A 8 -19.11 -7.06 10.57
N VAL A 9 -19.98 -8.04 10.32
CA VAL A 9 -19.80 -9.39 10.85
C VAL A 9 -18.43 -9.94 10.42
N GLY A 10 -17.56 -10.21 11.39
CA GLY A 10 -16.23 -10.78 11.14
C GLY A 10 -15.13 -9.78 10.75
N ILE A 11 -15.37 -8.47 10.79
CA ILE A 11 -14.32 -7.47 10.54
C ILE A 11 -14.52 -6.17 11.33
N ASN A 12 -13.43 -5.62 11.86
CA ASN A 12 -13.38 -4.33 12.52
C ASN A 12 -12.18 -3.51 12.03
N VAL A 13 -12.41 -2.25 11.69
CA VAL A 13 -11.40 -1.32 11.21
C VAL A 13 -11.56 0.03 11.92
N ALA A 14 -10.46 0.71 12.20
CA ALA A 14 -10.49 2.09 12.68
C ALA A 14 -9.67 3.02 11.78
N LEU A 15 -10.19 4.23 11.54
CA LEU A 15 -9.50 5.33 10.86
C LEU A 15 -9.05 6.37 11.89
N ASP A 16 -7.77 6.74 11.90
CA ASP A 16 -7.29 7.91 12.62
C ASP A 16 -7.68 9.18 11.85
N LEU A 17 -8.62 9.95 12.39
CA LEU A 17 -9.13 11.15 11.73
C LEU A 17 -8.12 12.29 11.69
N ALA A 18 -7.01 12.22 12.43
CA ALA A 18 -5.99 13.25 12.41
C ALA A 18 -5.13 13.20 11.13
N VAL A 19 -5.00 12.01 10.51
CA VAL A 19 -4.07 11.76 9.40
C VAL A 19 -4.65 10.90 8.27
N GLY A 20 -5.81 10.26 8.47
CA GLY A 20 -6.44 9.39 7.46
C GLY A 20 -5.88 7.97 7.38
N HIS A 21 -5.09 7.57 8.37
CA HIS A 21 -4.45 6.26 8.45
C HIS A 21 -5.42 5.22 9.00
N ILE A 22 -5.37 4.00 8.47
CA ILE A 22 -5.99 2.87 9.14
C ILE A 22 -5.17 2.60 10.41
N SER A 23 -5.81 2.71 11.57
CA SER A 23 -5.18 2.64 12.88
C SER A 23 -5.53 1.35 13.65
N ALA A 24 -6.51 0.60 13.16
CA ALA A 24 -6.78 -0.77 13.58
C ALA A 24 -7.40 -1.54 12.41
N PHE A 25 -7.10 -2.83 12.31
CA PHE A 25 -7.70 -3.77 11.37
C PHE A 25 -7.74 -5.13 12.04
N THR A 26 -8.87 -5.80 12.08
CA THR A 26 -9.00 -7.18 12.58
C THR A 26 -10.07 -7.90 11.80
N VAL A 27 -9.72 -9.08 11.29
CA VAL A 27 -10.67 -10.06 10.75
C VAL A 27 -10.88 -11.15 11.79
N THR A 28 -12.14 -11.48 12.09
CA THR A 28 -12.52 -12.58 12.97
C THR A 28 -13.19 -13.66 12.14
N ARG A 29 -12.55 -14.82 12.03
CA ARG A 29 -13.06 -15.96 11.25
C ARG A 29 -12.63 -17.27 11.92
N ASP A 30 -13.52 -18.25 11.94
CA ASP A 30 -13.26 -19.60 12.49
C ASP A 30 -12.68 -19.58 13.92
N GLY A 31 -13.12 -18.62 14.73
CA GLY A 31 -12.67 -18.43 16.12
C GLY A 31 -11.29 -17.77 16.27
N ARG A 32 -10.64 -17.35 15.17
CA ARG A 32 -9.36 -16.64 15.17
C ARG A 32 -9.53 -15.16 14.85
N ASN A 33 -8.71 -14.32 15.51
CA ASN A 33 -8.53 -12.92 15.15
C ASN A 33 -7.23 -12.77 14.35
N ILE A 34 -7.31 -12.12 13.20
CA ILE A 34 -6.21 -11.95 12.25
C ILE A 34 -5.99 -10.46 12.01
N SER A 35 -4.77 -10.00 12.26
CA SER A 35 -4.35 -8.61 12.11
C SER A 35 -2.89 -8.56 11.65
N PRO A 36 -2.62 -8.75 10.36
CA PRO A 36 -1.26 -8.95 9.86
C PRO A 36 -0.53 -7.64 9.55
N PHE A 37 -1.13 -6.48 9.88
CA PHE A 37 -0.66 -5.19 9.43
C PHE A 37 0.18 -4.48 10.49
N HIS A 38 1.20 -3.76 10.02
CA HIS A 38 2.20 -3.16 10.87
C HIS A 38 1.71 -1.90 11.57
N GLN A 39 2.28 -1.72 12.74
CA GLN A 39 2.03 -0.61 13.62
C GLN A 39 3.33 -0.09 14.23
N ALA A 40 3.74 1.13 13.90
CA ALA A 40 5.02 1.66 14.36
C ALA A 40 5.11 1.73 15.89
N PRO A 41 6.26 1.34 16.49
CA PRO A 41 6.38 1.19 17.95
C PRO A 41 6.30 2.52 18.71
N TRP A 42 6.61 3.65 18.06
CA TRP A 42 6.63 4.97 18.68
C TRP A 42 5.29 5.71 18.67
N ARG A 43 4.21 5.14 18.11
CA ARG A 43 2.94 5.87 17.95
C ARG A 43 2.32 6.40 19.24
N ASN A 44 2.62 5.75 20.36
CA ASN A 44 2.15 6.15 21.69
C ASN A 44 3.22 6.89 22.50
N GLU A 45 4.38 7.18 21.90
CA GLU A 45 5.48 7.92 22.52
C GLU A 45 5.33 9.43 22.29
N ALA A 46 5.84 10.22 23.23
CA ALA A 46 6.05 11.64 23.01
C ALA A 46 7.23 11.82 22.04
N ILE A 47 6.92 12.12 20.79
CA ILE A 47 7.89 12.33 19.71
C ILE A 47 7.98 13.80 19.35
N ASP A 48 9.17 14.20 18.89
CA ASP A 48 9.50 15.59 18.58
C ASP A 48 8.45 16.24 17.66
N ALA A 49 8.12 17.51 17.95
CA ALA A 49 7.10 18.25 17.22
C ALA A 49 7.43 18.38 15.72
N SER A 50 8.71 18.40 15.35
CA SER A 50 9.20 18.46 13.96
C SER A 50 8.92 17.20 13.14
N ILE A 51 8.65 16.05 13.79
CA ILE A 51 8.32 14.81 13.07
C ILE A 51 6.95 14.99 12.37
N PRO A 52 6.86 14.73 11.05
CA PRO A 52 5.61 14.83 10.31
C PRO A 52 4.46 13.99 10.90
N PRO A 53 3.22 14.49 10.90
CA PRO A 53 2.06 13.74 11.41
C PRO A 53 1.95 12.31 10.87
N GLN A 54 2.18 12.10 9.57
CA GLN A 54 2.14 10.76 8.96
C GLN A 54 3.12 9.79 9.64
N LEU A 55 4.34 10.26 9.94
CA LEU A 55 5.36 9.43 10.57
C LEU A 55 5.06 9.23 12.07
N LYS A 56 4.44 10.22 12.71
CA LYS A 56 3.97 10.10 14.10
C LYS A 56 2.91 8.99 14.26
N SER A 57 1.98 8.92 13.31
CA SER A 57 0.84 7.99 13.32
C SER A 57 1.03 6.78 12.39
N LEU A 58 2.26 6.42 12.03
CA LEU A 58 2.55 5.39 11.03
C LEU A 58 1.87 4.04 11.39
N SER A 59 0.88 3.64 10.60
CA SER A 59 0.01 2.49 10.88
C SER A 59 -0.67 1.96 9.61
N ILE A 60 -0.71 0.63 9.49
CA ILE A 60 -1.49 -0.22 8.59
C ILE A 60 -1.52 0.22 7.13
N ASP A 61 -2.28 1.27 6.79
CA ASP A 61 -2.45 1.76 5.43
C ASP A 61 -2.84 3.24 5.43
N PHE A 62 -2.34 4.00 4.46
CA PHE A 62 -2.72 5.39 4.24
C PHE A 62 -2.53 5.81 2.79
N PHE A 63 -3.29 6.83 2.37
CA PHE A 63 -3.25 7.34 1.00
C PHE A 63 -2.32 8.53 0.88
N CYS A 64 -1.44 8.50 -0.11
CA CYS A 64 -0.41 9.50 -0.37
C CYS A 64 -0.77 10.32 -1.61
N ALA A 65 -0.86 11.64 -1.46
CA ALA A 65 -1.19 12.56 -2.55
C ALA A 65 -0.61 13.97 -2.25
N PRO A 66 0.51 14.35 -2.90
CA PRO A 66 1.35 13.52 -3.77
C PRO A 66 2.11 12.41 -3.01
N PHE A 67 2.46 11.32 -3.69
CA PHE A 67 3.33 10.28 -3.14
C PHE A 67 4.81 10.73 -3.04
N GLY A 68 5.50 10.27 -1.99
CA GLY A 68 6.93 10.53 -1.77
C GLY A 68 7.20 11.95 -1.27
N LYS A 69 8.19 12.62 -1.84
CA LYS A 69 8.49 14.02 -1.53
C LYS A 69 7.32 14.92 -1.95
N SER A 70 6.86 15.80 -1.04
CA SER A 70 5.92 16.86 -1.42
C SER A 70 6.69 18.09 -1.91
N ASP A 71 6.80 18.22 -3.23
CA ASP A 71 7.37 19.37 -3.92
C ASP A 71 6.35 20.08 -4.84
N LEU A 72 5.08 19.75 -4.66
CA LEU A 72 3.93 20.47 -5.21
C LEU A 72 3.67 21.78 -4.45
N GLU A 73 3.60 21.67 -3.13
CA GLU A 73 3.40 22.77 -2.19
C GLU A 73 4.13 22.47 -0.87
N PRO A 74 4.33 23.46 0.02
CA PRO A 74 4.93 23.25 1.32
C PRO A 74 4.07 22.34 2.22
N ALA A 75 4.27 21.03 2.10
CA ALA A 75 3.62 20.00 2.90
C ALA A 75 4.64 18.94 3.32
N PRO A 76 4.34 18.14 4.36
CA PRO A 76 5.22 17.04 4.73
C PRO A 76 5.27 15.95 3.64
N PRO A 77 6.24 15.00 3.72
CA PRO A 77 6.26 13.83 2.85
C PRO A 77 4.91 13.10 2.82
N HIS A 78 4.55 12.55 1.67
CA HIS A 78 3.26 11.91 1.35
C HIS A 78 2.05 12.86 1.30
N GLY A 79 2.27 14.17 1.30
CA GLY A 79 1.26 15.19 1.04
C GLY A 79 0.23 15.33 2.16
N TRP A 80 -0.77 16.20 1.96
CA TRP A 80 -1.77 16.47 3.01
C TRP A 80 -2.72 15.32 3.28
N SER A 81 -2.93 14.41 2.33
CA SER A 81 -3.82 13.26 2.53
C SER A 81 -3.37 12.35 3.68
N ALA A 82 -2.07 12.28 3.94
CA ALA A 82 -1.45 11.54 5.04
C ALA A 82 -1.12 12.42 6.26
N ASN A 83 -1.26 13.75 6.16
CA ASN A 83 -0.74 14.68 7.17
C ASN A 83 -1.78 15.70 7.67
N SER A 84 -3.04 15.57 7.27
CA SER A 84 -4.12 16.49 7.63
C SER A 84 -5.35 15.73 8.13
N ARG A 85 -6.17 16.46 8.89
CA ARG A 85 -7.42 15.96 9.44
C ARG A 85 -8.40 15.57 8.33
N TRP A 86 -9.14 14.52 8.61
CA TRP A 86 -10.29 14.03 7.88
C TRP A 86 -11.56 14.27 8.70
N GLU A 87 -12.60 14.75 8.04
CA GLU A 87 -13.92 14.97 8.62
C GLU A 87 -14.85 13.85 8.16
N LEU A 88 -15.63 13.29 9.07
CA LEU A 88 -16.68 12.33 8.72
C LEU A 88 -17.82 13.09 8.04
N ASP A 89 -18.13 12.70 6.82
CA ASP A 89 -19.19 13.33 6.02
C ASP A 89 -20.48 12.50 6.04
N ASN A 90 -20.38 11.18 5.90
CA ASN A 90 -21.55 10.29 5.86
C ASN A 90 -21.24 8.90 6.42
N VAL A 91 -22.27 8.27 7.01
CA VAL A 91 -22.28 6.84 7.35
C VAL A 91 -23.54 6.23 6.76
N GLU A 92 -23.36 5.20 5.94
CA GLU A 92 -24.43 4.44 5.29
C GLU A 92 -24.43 3.01 5.84
N GLN A 93 -25.59 2.56 6.32
CA GLN A 93 -25.82 1.15 6.63
C GLN A 93 -26.27 0.44 5.36
N LEU A 94 -25.45 -0.51 4.91
CA LEU A 94 -25.76 -1.36 3.77
C LEU A 94 -26.60 -2.55 4.27
N MET A 95 -27.22 -3.28 3.34
CA MET A 95 -27.92 -4.53 3.71
C MET A 95 -26.97 -5.59 4.28
N ASP A 96 -25.71 -5.54 3.89
CA ASP A 96 -24.67 -6.53 4.18
C ASP A 96 -23.40 -5.86 4.73
N GLY A 97 -23.50 -4.72 5.44
CA GLY A 97 -22.32 -4.08 6.01
C GLY A 97 -22.48 -2.59 6.29
N THR A 98 -21.35 -1.88 6.37
CA THR A 98 -21.34 -0.45 6.66
C THR A 98 -20.33 0.26 5.76
N ARG A 99 -20.70 1.46 5.32
CA ARG A 99 -19.85 2.37 4.56
C ARG A 99 -19.75 3.71 5.27
N ALA A 100 -18.56 4.28 5.31
CA ALA A 100 -18.32 5.63 5.81
C ALA A 100 -17.50 6.44 4.80
N THR A 101 -17.90 7.69 4.59
CA THR A 101 -17.20 8.63 3.71
C THR A 101 -16.64 9.77 4.53
N PHE A 102 -15.40 10.13 4.23
CA PHE A 102 -14.63 11.17 4.88
C PHE A 102 -14.12 12.18 3.86
N ARG A 103 -14.00 13.43 4.29
CA ARG A 103 -13.46 14.53 3.48
C ARG A 103 -12.15 15.00 4.08
N LEU A 104 -11.13 15.13 3.23
CA LEU A 104 -9.86 15.75 3.63
C LEU A 104 -10.08 17.24 3.87
N GLN A 105 -9.59 17.76 5.00
CA GLN A 105 -9.75 19.18 5.35
C GLN A 105 -8.95 20.12 4.42
N ARG A 106 -7.84 19.64 3.86
CA ARG A 106 -6.97 20.38 2.94
C ARG A 106 -7.30 19.99 1.50
N PRO A 107 -7.52 20.96 0.58
CA PRO A 107 -7.62 20.64 -0.83
C PRO A 107 -6.24 20.21 -1.38
N ILE A 108 -6.24 19.45 -2.47
CA ILE A 108 -5.03 19.05 -3.21
C ILE A 108 -5.25 19.46 -4.66
N LEU A 109 -4.39 20.33 -5.22
CA LEU A 109 -4.58 20.89 -6.57
C LEU A 109 -6.00 21.45 -6.78
N SER A 110 -6.51 22.16 -5.78
CA SER A 110 -7.88 22.70 -5.72
C SER A 110 -9.01 21.65 -5.77
N ALA A 111 -8.71 20.35 -5.75
CA ALA A 111 -9.71 19.30 -5.59
C ALA A 111 -10.04 19.06 -4.12
N THR A 112 -11.30 18.70 -3.84
CA THR A 112 -11.67 18.09 -2.56
C THR A 112 -11.41 16.60 -2.66
N LEU A 113 -10.66 16.04 -1.71
CA LEU A 113 -10.42 14.60 -1.65
C LEU A 113 -11.41 13.94 -0.68
N ARG A 114 -12.13 12.92 -1.17
CA ARG A 114 -12.97 12.04 -0.37
C ARG A 114 -12.35 10.66 -0.25
N LYS A 115 -12.41 10.08 0.94
CA LYS A 115 -12.05 8.69 1.23
C LYS A 115 -13.30 7.96 1.65
N THR A 116 -13.62 6.85 1.00
CA THR A 116 -14.74 5.98 1.37
C THR A 116 -14.21 4.64 1.83
N LEU A 117 -14.63 4.21 3.00
CA LEU A 117 -14.33 2.91 3.58
C LEU A 117 -15.61 2.07 3.60
N THR A 118 -15.55 0.85 3.09
CA THR A 118 -16.66 -0.11 3.16
C THR A 118 -16.15 -1.42 3.75
N VAL A 119 -16.92 -1.97 4.68
CA VAL A 119 -16.78 -3.34 5.20
C VAL A 119 -18.11 -4.06 5.01
N ARG A 120 -18.04 -5.35 4.68
CA ARG A 120 -19.21 -6.19 4.42
C ARG A 120 -19.22 -7.41 5.33
N ASP A 121 -20.41 -7.91 5.64
CA ASP A 121 -20.62 -9.06 6.51
C ASP A 121 -19.96 -10.30 5.91
N GLY A 122 -19.11 -10.96 6.70
CA GLY A 122 -18.37 -12.16 6.30
C GLY A 122 -17.20 -11.93 5.33
N HIS A 123 -17.04 -10.71 4.79
CA HIS A 123 -15.91 -10.35 3.93
C HIS A 123 -14.69 -10.03 4.80
N PRO A 124 -13.54 -10.70 4.58
CA PRO A 124 -12.31 -10.42 5.31
C PRO A 124 -11.53 -9.22 4.73
N PHE A 125 -12.23 -8.24 4.18
CA PHE A 125 -11.68 -7.17 3.35
C PHE A 125 -12.19 -5.79 3.76
N LEU A 126 -11.27 -4.82 3.79
CA LEU A 126 -11.57 -3.40 3.78
C LEU A 126 -11.50 -2.89 2.34
N TYR A 127 -12.62 -2.42 1.82
CA TYR A 127 -12.73 -1.78 0.51
C TYR A 127 -12.54 -0.27 0.67
N GLN A 128 -11.56 0.29 -0.04
CA GLN A 128 -11.21 1.71 0.05
C GLN A 128 -11.36 2.39 -1.31
N SER A 129 -11.99 3.56 -1.35
CA SER A 129 -12.00 4.41 -2.55
C SER A 129 -11.55 5.83 -2.23
N HIS A 130 -10.79 6.43 -3.14
CA HIS A 130 -10.35 7.82 -3.06
C HIS A 130 -10.82 8.58 -4.30
N ARG A 131 -11.64 9.61 -4.07
CA ARG A 131 -12.25 10.42 -5.13
C ARG A 131 -11.79 11.87 -5.03
N PHE A 132 -11.27 12.39 -6.13
CA PHE A 132 -10.96 13.80 -6.29
C PHE A 132 -12.15 14.52 -6.95
N GLU A 133 -12.77 15.45 -6.24
CA GLU A 133 -13.85 16.28 -6.75
C GLU A 133 -13.30 17.62 -7.25
N GLY A 134 -13.30 17.80 -8.57
CA GLY A 134 -12.71 18.97 -9.23
C GLY A 134 -11.18 18.90 -9.32
N GLY A 135 -10.55 20.07 -9.23
CA GLY A 135 -9.11 20.24 -9.39
C GLY A 135 -8.61 20.13 -10.83
N ALA A 136 -7.34 20.45 -11.02
CA ALA A 136 -6.68 20.42 -12.32
C ALA A 136 -5.19 20.09 -12.17
N GLY A 137 -4.62 19.45 -13.19
CA GLY A 137 -3.20 19.10 -13.25
C GLY A 137 -2.96 17.60 -13.05
N ARG A 138 -1.71 17.24 -12.81
CA ARG A 138 -1.28 15.83 -12.68
C ARG A 138 -0.81 15.54 -11.26
N LEU A 139 -1.03 14.34 -10.75
CA LEU A 139 -0.75 13.98 -9.36
C LEU A 139 -0.23 12.54 -9.25
N PRO A 140 0.99 12.30 -8.74
CA PRO A 140 1.40 10.96 -8.35
C PRO A 140 0.72 10.56 -7.04
N VAL A 141 0.31 9.30 -6.94
CA VAL A 141 -0.43 8.79 -5.79
C VAL A 141 0.03 7.39 -5.41
N ALA A 142 -0.18 7.02 -4.15
CA ALA A 142 -0.07 5.62 -3.72
C ALA A 142 -0.95 5.31 -2.51
N CYS A 143 -1.36 4.05 -2.37
CA CYS A 143 -1.86 3.49 -1.11
C CYS A 143 -0.71 2.75 -0.42
N HIS A 144 -0.35 3.14 0.80
CA HIS A 144 0.86 2.71 1.49
C HIS A 144 0.53 1.67 2.58
N THR A 145 0.21 0.45 2.17
CA THR A 145 -0.08 -0.64 3.10
C THR A 145 1.23 -1.18 3.71
N MET A 146 1.24 -1.54 4.99
CA MET A 146 2.40 -2.07 5.70
C MET A 146 2.02 -3.37 6.41
N VAL A 147 2.76 -4.43 6.13
CA VAL A 147 2.58 -5.77 6.72
C VAL A 147 3.63 -6.00 7.79
N ASP A 148 3.21 -6.57 8.92
CA ASP A 148 4.06 -6.95 10.04
C ASP A 148 4.58 -8.38 9.85
N LEU A 149 5.90 -8.53 9.73
CA LEU A 149 6.65 -9.75 9.44
C LEU A 149 7.78 -9.99 10.48
N PRO A 150 7.47 -10.04 11.79
CA PRO A 150 8.48 -10.14 12.83
C PRO A 150 9.27 -11.46 12.78
N ASN A 151 8.68 -12.52 12.20
CA ASN A 151 9.30 -13.83 12.03
C ASN A 151 9.65 -14.14 10.57
N GLY A 152 9.75 -13.11 9.72
CA GLY A 152 9.92 -13.28 8.28
C GLY A 152 8.59 -13.51 7.54
N GLY A 153 8.66 -13.59 6.21
CA GLY A 153 7.47 -13.80 5.39
C GLY A 153 7.78 -14.19 3.95
N LEU A 154 6.76 -14.71 3.27
CA LEU A 154 6.78 -15.02 1.84
C LEU A 154 5.87 -14.04 1.11
N LEU A 155 6.33 -13.49 0.00
CA LEU A 155 5.57 -12.58 -0.83
C LEU A 155 5.21 -13.29 -2.14
N SER A 156 3.94 -13.23 -2.52
CA SER A 156 3.45 -13.62 -3.85
C SER A 156 2.81 -12.41 -4.50
N VAL A 157 2.99 -12.21 -5.81
CA VAL A 157 2.47 -11.04 -6.53
C VAL A 157 1.87 -11.45 -7.87
N SER A 158 0.91 -10.66 -8.37
CA SER A 158 0.46 -10.77 -9.77
C SER A 158 1.65 -10.59 -10.73
N PRO A 159 1.60 -11.16 -11.95
CA PRO A 159 2.70 -11.08 -12.92
C PRO A 159 3.25 -9.66 -13.08
N LYS A 160 4.57 -9.53 -13.06
CA LYS A 160 5.28 -8.25 -13.20
C LYS A 160 6.17 -8.28 -14.44
N MET A 161 6.28 -7.15 -15.12
CA MET A 161 7.22 -7.02 -16.24
C MET A 161 8.67 -7.09 -15.77
N ARG A 162 8.96 -6.38 -14.67
CA ARG A 162 10.28 -6.30 -14.03
C ARG A 162 10.17 -5.62 -12.66
N ALA A 163 11.26 -5.74 -11.91
CA ALA A 163 11.60 -4.92 -10.76
C ALA A 163 12.72 -3.93 -11.12
N GLU A 164 12.73 -2.76 -10.48
CA GLU A 164 13.84 -1.80 -10.58
C GLU A 164 14.01 -0.96 -9.31
N THR A 165 15.25 -0.59 -9.03
CA THR A 165 15.63 0.38 -8.00
C THR A 165 16.02 1.70 -8.65
N MET A 166 15.88 2.78 -7.88
CA MET A 166 16.32 4.12 -8.27
C MET A 166 17.85 4.21 -8.41
N PRO A 167 18.37 5.25 -9.08
CA PRO A 167 19.79 5.62 -9.06
C PRO A 167 20.42 5.65 -7.66
N ASP A 168 19.71 6.20 -6.68
CA ASP A 168 20.19 6.35 -5.31
C ASP A 168 19.35 5.50 -4.36
N SER A 169 20.02 4.94 -3.34
CA SER A 169 19.35 4.28 -2.23
C SER A 169 18.54 5.26 -1.40
N VAL A 170 17.56 4.75 -0.64
CA VAL A 170 16.64 5.54 0.18
C VAL A 170 17.36 6.40 1.21
N GLU A 171 18.40 5.87 1.84
CA GLU A 171 19.29 6.58 2.78
C GLU A 171 20.73 6.43 2.28
N PRO A 172 21.19 7.29 1.35
CA PRO A 172 22.52 7.15 0.73
C PRO A 172 23.66 7.55 1.67
N ASP A 173 23.36 8.30 2.74
CA ASP A 173 24.32 8.64 3.78
C ASP A 173 24.48 7.46 4.74
N PRO A 174 25.66 6.81 4.81
CA PRO A 174 25.88 5.64 5.66
C PRO A 174 25.79 5.97 7.16
N ALA A 175 25.86 7.25 7.54
CA ALA A 175 25.62 7.67 8.92
C ALA A 175 24.12 7.71 9.28
N LYS A 176 23.23 7.65 8.27
CA LYS A 176 21.76 7.73 8.44
C LYS A 176 21.05 6.43 8.11
N GLY A 177 21.61 5.60 7.26
CA GLY A 177 21.03 4.29 7.00
C GLY A 177 21.92 3.35 6.22
N ARG A 178 21.34 2.20 5.88
CA ARG A 178 21.97 1.14 5.10
C ARG A 178 20.95 0.49 4.18
N SER A 179 21.38 0.22 2.95
CA SER A 179 20.64 -0.56 1.95
C SER A 179 21.44 -1.79 1.54
N VAL A 180 20.78 -2.84 1.06
CA VAL A 180 21.44 -4.08 0.62
C VAL A 180 21.28 -4.37 -0.87
N LEU A 181 20.23 -3.83 -1.49
CA LEU A 181 20.06 -3.94 -2.94
C LEU A 181 21.08 -3.06 -3.67
N ALA A 182 21.35 -3.37 -4.93
CA ALA A 182 22.10 -2.46 -5.79
C ALA A 182 21.19 -1.30 -6.25
N TYR A 183 21.77 -0.10 -6.33
CA TYR A 183 21.12 1.13 -6.81
C TYR A 183 22.05 1.78 -7.85
N PRO A 184 21.59 2.02 -9.10
CA PRO A 184 20.40 1.44 -9.72
C PRO A 184 20.59 -0.04 -10.09
N ALA A 185 19.50 -0.77 -10.19
CA ALA A 185 19.44 -2.15 -10.67
C ALA A 185 18.07 -2.47 -11.26
N THR A 186 18.02 -3.49 -12.12
CA THR A 186 16.77 -4.03 -12.66
C THR A 186 16.86 -5.55 -12.81
N SER A 187 15.73 -6.23 -12.69
CA SER A 187 15.59 -7.65 -12.99
C SER A 187 14.19 -7.98 -13.45
N ALA A 188 14.06 -8.81 -14.49
CA ALA A 188 12.77 -9.41 -14.86
C ALA A 188 12.39 -10.59 -13.95
N ASP A 189 13.37 -11.21 -13.29
CA ASP A 189 13.17 -12.30 -12.34
C ASP A 189 13.31 -11.79 -10.91
N LEU A 190 12.21 -11.86 -10.15
CA LEU A 190 12.12 -11.36 -8.78
C LEU A 190 12.93 -12.20 -7.78
N HIS A 191 13.30 -13.44 -8.13
CA HIS A 191 14.09 -14.32 -7.26
C HIS A 191 15.60 -13.99 -7.25
N ILE A 192 16.06 -13.20 -8.21
CA ILE A 192 17.50 -12.92 -8.43
C ILE A 192 17.78 -11.44 -8.64
N PHE A 193 17.33 -10.59 -7.72
CA PHE A 193 17.56 -9.16 -7.79
C PHE A 193 18.98 -8.78 -7.35
N PRO A 194 19.70 -7.88 -8.07
CA PRO A 194 21.08 -7.52 -7.73
C PRO A 194 21.26 -6.86 -6.35
N ARG A 195 22.32 -7.25 -5.64
CA ARG A 195 22.76 -6.65 -4.37
C ARG A 195 23.98 -5.76 -4.55
N ALA A 196 24.18 -4.81 -3.62
CA ALA A 196 25.33 -3.92 -3.63
C ALA A 196 26.68 -4.66 -3.40
N ASP A 197 26.64 -5.82 -2.75
CA ASP A 197 27.80 -6.70 -2.51
C ASP A 197 28.15 -7.61 -3.71
N GLY A 198 27.44 -7.47 -4.85
CA GLY A 198 27.60 -8.31 -6.04
C GLY A 198 26.81 -9.63 -5.99
N GLY A 199 26.13 -9.92 -4.87
CA GLY A 199 25.25 -11.06 -4.71
C GLY A 199 23.85 -10.85 -5.30
N ARG A 200 22.92 -11.73 -4.92
CA ARG A 200 21.51 -11.71 -5.35
C ARG A 200 20.58 -11.85 -4.15
N SER A 201 19.45 -11.16 -4.21
CA SER A 201 18.35 -11.26 -3.25
C SER A 201 17.09 -11.79 -3.93
N ASP A 202 16.34 -12.60 -3.20
CA ASP A 202 14.99 -13.02 -3.58
C ASP A 202 13.99 -11.99 -3.03
N LEU A 203 13.41 -11.15 -3.90
CA LEU A 203 12.45 -10.13 -3.49
C LEU A 203 11.15 -10.75 -2.96
N LEU A 204 10.89 -12.03 -3.24
CA LEU A 204 9.69 -12.71 -2.77
C LEU A 204 9.84 -13.25 -1.33
N LYS A 205 10.89 -12.83 -0.61
CA LYS A 205 11.15 -13.20 0.78
C LYS A 205 11.44 -11.97 1.65
N TYR A 206 11.03 -12.06 2.90
CA TYR A 206 11.35 -11.09 3.93
C TYR A 206 11.99 -11.79 5.15
N PRO A 207 13.02 -11.20 5.80
CA PRO A 207 13.73 -9.99 5.37
C PRO A 207 14.73 -10.28 4.22
N LEU A 208 15.27 -9.23 3.60
CA LEU A 208 16.37 -9.38 2.61
C LEU A 208 17.73 -9.53 3.30
N ASP A 209 17.87 -8.95 4.48
CA ASP A 209 19.07 -8.96 5.34
C ASP A 209 18.69 -8.38 6.73
N ASP A 210 19.67 -8.26 7.63
CA ASP A 210 19.53 -7.49 8.86
C ASP A 210 19.96 -6.04 8.69
N GLY A 211 19.34 -5.12 9.44
CA GLY A 211 19.80 -3.73 9.56
C GLY A 211 19.79 -2.97 8.24
N HIS A 212 18.70 -3.07 7.47
CA HIS A 212 18.59 -2.43 6.16
C HIS A 212 17.26 -1.72 5.94
N VAL A 213 17.26 -0.82 4.96
CA VAL A 213 16.08 -0.21 4.37
C VAL A 213 16.27 -0.17 2.85
N ASP A 214 15.33 -0.74 2.11
CA ASP A 214 15.40 -0.82 0.65
C ASP A 214 14.05 -0.54 0.00
N PHE A 215 14.10 0.12 -1.15
CA PHE A 215 12.95 0.40 -2.01
C PHE A 215 13.20 -0.25 -3.37
N VAL A 216 12.25 -1.07 -3.83
CA VAL A 216 12.23 -1.59 -5.20
C VAL A 216 10.83 -1.44 -5.76
N MET A 217 10.72 -0.99 -7.01
CA MET A 217 9.44 -0.83 -7.68
C MET A 217 9.20 -2.01 -8.61
N LEU A 218 8.03 -2.62 -8.50
CA LEU A 218 7.55 -3.68 -9.39
C LEU A 218 6.54 -3.07 -10.37
N HIS A 219 6.71 -3.33 -11.67
CA HIS A 219 5.79 -2.83 -12.69
C HIS A 219 4.83 -3.92 -13.16
N GLU A 220 3.53 -3.62 -13.19
CA GLU A 220 2.49 -4.56 -13.59
C GLU A 220 2.69 -5.07 -15.01
N GLN A 221 2.43 -6.37 -15.23
CA GLN A 221 2.24 -6.88 -16.57
C GLN A 221 0.98 -6.22 -17.18
N PRO A 222 1.04 -5.65 -18.41
CA PRO A 222 -0.10 -4.93 -19.00
C PRO A 222 -1.38 -5.77 -19.20
N SER A 223 -1.25 -7.09 -19.22
CA SER A 223 -2.38 -8.02 -19.35
C SER A 223 -3.15 -8.24 -18.04
N ASN A 224 -2.66 -7.73 -16.91
CA ASN A 224 -3.32 -7.88 -15.62
C ASN A 224 -4.61 -7.05 -15.59
N SER A 225 -5.75 -7.70 -15.31
CA SER A 225 -7.01 -7.00 -15.07
C SER A 225 -6.98 -6.21 -13.75
N PHE A 226 -6.28 -6.73 -12.74
CA PHE A 226 -5.99 -6.07 -11.47
C PHE A 226 -4.62 -6.54 -10.94
N GLY A 227 -4.01 -5.75 -10.06
CA GLY A 227 -2.77 -6.11 -9.38
C GLY A 227 -3.06 -6.66 -7.99
N TRP A 228 -2.26 -7.64 -7.56
CA TRP A 228 -2.35 -8.19 -6.20
C TRP A 228 -0.97 -8.49 -5.62
N SER A 229 -0.89 -8.41 -4.29
CA SER A 229 0.25 -8.83 -3.48
C SER A 229 -0.28 -9.58 -2.25
N VAL A 230 0.33 -10.72 -1.93
CA VAL A 230 0.03 -11.52 -0.73
C VAL A 230 1.31 -11.68 0.07
N ALA A 231 1.29 -11.23 1.32
CA ALA A 231 2.35 -11.48 2.28
C ALA A 231 1.89 -12.57 3.26
N ALA A 232 2.37 -13.79 3.06
CA ALA A 232 2.12 -14.91 3.94
C ALA A 232 3.08 -14.90 5.13
N ARG A 233 2.55 -15.22 6.31
CA ARG A 233 3.27 -15.21 7.59
C ARG A 233 3.19 -16.62 8.22
N PRO A 234 4.10 -17.54 7.86
CA PRO A 234 3.99 -18.94 8.26
C PRO A 234 3.96 -19.17 9.78
N ALA A 235 4.72 -18.38 10.55
CA ALA A 235 4.77 -18.52 12.01
C ALA A 235 3.45 -18.07 12.67
N GLU A 236 2.83 -17.02 12.14
CA GLU A 236 1.57 -16.44 12.60
C GLU A 236 0.34 -17.18 12.03
N ARG A 237 0.57 -18.02 11.01
CA ARG A 237 -0.43 -18.84 10.33
C ARG A 237 -1.55 -18.01 9.70
N ASP A 238 -1.19 -16.89 9.09
CA ASP A 238 -2.08 -16.01 8.37
C ASP A 238 -1.39 -15.40 7.13
N MET A 239 -2.15 -14.62 6.36
CA MET A 239 -1.65 -13.86 5.22
C MET A 239 -2.38 -12.54 5.07
N ALA A 240 -1.65 -11.49 4.69
CA ALA A 240 -2.17 -10.20 4.28
C ALA A 240 -2.37 -10.16 2.77
N LEU A 241 -3.48 -9.58 2.31
CA LEU A 241 -3.82 -9.40 0.90
C LEU A 241 -3.94 -7.92 0.57
N VAL A 242 -3.34 -7.48 -0.52
CA VAL A 242 -3.39 -6.10 -1.03
C VAL A 242 -3.72 -6.14 -2.52
N LEU A 243 -4.78 -5.46 -2.93
CA LEU A 243 -5.27 -5.46 -4.31
C LEU A 243 -5.53 -4.05 -4.83
N LYS A 244 -5.30 -3.84 -6.12
CA LYS A 244 -5.42 -2.55 -6.82
C LYS A 244 -5.87 -2.68 -8.29
N PRO A 245 -6.41 -1.62 -8.90
CA PRO A 245 -6.62 -1.50 -10.34
C PRO A 245 -5.27 -1.27 -11.02
N ALA A 246 -4.73 -2.31 -11.67
CA ALA A 246 -3.42 -2.25 -12.34
C ALA A 246 -3.33 -1.13 -13.39
N GLY A 247 -4.44 -0.80 -14.07
CA GLY A 247 -4.48 0.29 -15.06
C GLY A 247 -4.34 1.70 -14.46
N MET A 248 -4.77 1.91 -13.22
CA MET A 248 -4.63 3.22 -12.54
C MET A 248 -3.38 3.28 -11.68
N LEU A 249 -2.99 2.17 -11.05
CA LEU A 249 -1.82 2.05 -10.18
C LEU A 249 -0.85 1.03 -10.80
N PRO A 250 -0.08 1.41 -11.85
CA PRO A 250 0.67 0.46 -12.66
C PRO A 250 1.94 -0.09 -11.98
N SER A 251 2.24 0.35 -10.76
CA SER A 251 3.42 -0.08 -10.02
C SER A 251 3.11 -0.39 -8.57
N THR A 252 3.94 -1.21 -7.94
CA THR A 252 3.94 -1.47 -6.49
C THR A 252 5.34 -1.20 -5.98
N VAL A 253 5.50 -0.24 -5.07
CA VAL A 253 6.78 -0.04 -4.38
C VAL A 253 6.81 -0.97 -3.18
N LEU A 254 7.84 -1.82 -3.13
CA LEU A 254 8.13 -2.62 -1.97
C LEU A 254 9.15 -1.88 -1.10
N TRP A 255 8.74 -1.53 0.12
CA TRP A 255 9.60 -0.96 1.14
C TRP A 255 9.99 -2.03 2.16
N TYR A 256 11.20 -2.55 2.03
CA TYR A 256 11.76 -3.46 3.02
C TYR A 256 12.35 -2.63 4.15
N SER A 257 11.76 -2.69 5.33
CA SER A 257 12.27 -1.99 6.51
C SER A 257 12.63 -2.99 7.59
N ASN A 258 13.93 -3.16 7.84
CA ASN A 258 14.45 -4.04 8.87
C ASN A 258 15.55 -3.36 9.71
N GLY A 259 15.24 -2.20 10.28
CA GLY A 259 16.12 -1.48 11.21
C GLY A 259 17.24 -0.67 10.56
N GLY A 260 17.22 -0.46 9.25
CA GLY A 260 18.28 0.26 8.52
C GLY A 260 18.15 1.78 8.48
N ARG A 261 17.23 2.40 9.24
CA ARG A 261 17.15 3.87 9.41
C ARG A 261 17.56 4.25 10.82
N PHE A 262 18.61 5.06 10.94
CA PHE A 262 19.25 5.38 12.22
C PHE A 262 18.70 6.65 12.90
N PRO A 263 18.35 7.74 12.19
CA PRO A 263 17.81 8.94 12.83
C PRO A 263 16.46 8.68 13.51
N PRO A 264 16.10 9.51 14.52
CA PRO A 264 14.78 9.43 15.14
C PRO A 264 13.66 9.77 14.14
N PRO A 265 12.44 9.22 14.32
CA PRO A 265 12.04 8.31 15.40
C PRO A 265 12.44 6.85 15.15
N TRP A 266 13.02 6.54 13.98
CA TRP A 266 13.37 5.19 13.56
C TRP A 266 14.33 4.54 14.55
N ASN A 267 15.49 5.15 14.83
CA ASN A 267 16.48 4.66 15.79
C ASN A 267 16.83 3.16 15.62
N GLY A 268 16.74 2.62 14.40
CA GLY A 268 16.89 1.19 14.13
C GLY A 268 15.82 0.26 14.73
N ARG A 269 14.71 0.82 15.24
CA ARG A 269 13.61 0.12 15.94
C ARG A 269 12.46 -0.32 15.01
N HIS A 270 12.35 0.24 13.81
CA HIS A 270 11.36 -0.19 12.82
C HIS A 270 11.88 -1.43 12.09
N ARG A 271 11.41 -2.60 12.49
CA ARG A 271 11.91 -3.92 12.09
C ARG A 271 10.74 -4.85 11.77
N GLY A 272 10.97 -5.83 10.91
CA GLY A 272 9.93 -6.78 10.56
C GLY A 272 8.81 -6.16 9.73
N VAL A 273 9.09 -5.22 8.82
CA VAL A 273 8.04 -4.52 8.05
C VAL A 273 8.30 -4.56 6.55
N LEU A 274 7.26 -4.95 5.81
CA LEU A 274 7.18 -4.80 4.37
C LEU A 274 6.08 -3.79 4.03
N GLY A 275 6.45 -2.64 3.48
CA GLY A 275 5.53 -1.75 2.80
C GLY A 275 5.19 -2.31 1.41
N ILE A 276 3.90 -2.39 1.12
CA ILE A 276 3.33 -2.73 -0.19
C ILE A 276 2.57 -1.49 -0.65
N GLU A 277 3.24 -0.67 -1.46
CA GLU A 277 2.77 0.66 -1.80
C GLU A 277 2.29 0.70 -3.25
N ASP A 278 1.00 0.47 -3.46
CA ASP A 278 0.38 0.44 -4.77
C ASP A 278 0.25 1.85 -5.34
N ALA A 279 0.93 2.11 -6.46
CA ALA A 279 1.30 3.46 -6.85
C ALA A 279 1.19 3.76 -8.34
N CYS A 280 0.96 5.04 -8.62
CA CYS A 280 1.18 5.70 -9.90
C CYS A 280 2.12 6.88 -9.64
N THR A 281 3.42 6.66 -9.78
CA THR A 281 4.47 7.60 -9.35
C THR A 281 5.79 7.30 -10.06
N PHE A 282 6.69 8.27 -10.15
CA PHE A 282 8.09 8.05 -10.50
C PHE A 282 8.91 7.85 -9.23
N PHE A 283 8.87 6.63 -8.69
CA PHE A 283 9.44 6.27 -7.38
C PHE A 283 9.03 7.25 -6.26
N ASN A 284 9.92 7.52 -5.30
CA ASN A 284 9.66 8.45 -4.20
C ASN A 284 10.13 9.89 -4.50
N TYR A 285 10.49 10.21 -5.75
CA TYR A 285 11.07 11.50 -6.15
C TYR A 285 10.12 12.69 -6.02
N GLY A 286 8.82 12.44 -5.88
CA GLY A 286 7.82 13.48 -5.63
C GLY A 286 7.02 13.89 -6.87
N HIS A 287 6.27 14.98 -6.73
CA HIS A 287 5.33 15.50 -7.71
C HIS A 287 6.03 15.95 -9.00
N ASN A 288 7.02 16.84 -8.92
CA ASN A 288 7.60 17.43 -10.14
C ASN A 288 8.26 16.39 -11.05
N ALA A 289 9.03 15.46 -10.46
CA ALA A 289 9.69 14.39 -11.21
C ALA A 289 8.68 13.40 -11.82
N SER A 290 7.57 13.17 -11.13
CA SER A 290 6.52 12.24 -11.58
C SER A 290 5.66 12.79 -12.71
N ILE A 291 5.47 14.11 -12.80
CA ILE A 291 4.67 14.73 -13.88
C ILE A 291 5.52 15.11 -15.11
N ALA A 292 6.83 15.26 -14.93
CA ALA A 292 7.77 15.50 -16.01
C ALA A 292 8.01 14.23 -16.84
N SER A 293 8.55 14.39 -18.04
CA SER A 293 9.06 13.26 -18.82
C SER A 293 10.17 12.57 -18.03
N ASN A 294 10.03 11.26 -17.87
CA ASN A 294 10.92 10.40 -17.08
C ASN A 294 11.01 9.01 -17.73
N ALA A 295 11.96 8.19 -17.27
CA ALA A 295 12.23 6.88 -17.87
C ALA A 295 11.01 5.93 -17.86
N LEU A 296 10.17 5.97 -16.82
CA LEU A 296 8.96 5.15 -16.74
C LEU A 296 7.89 5.59 -17.73
N SER A 297 7.60 6.90 -17.75
CA SER A 297 6.61 7.47 -18.67
C SER A 297 7.01 7.28 -20.14
N ALA A 298 8.31 7.38 -20.46
CA ALA A 298 8.84 7.09 -21.79
C ALA A 298 8.71 5.60 -22.16
N ALA A 299 8.72 4.70 -21.17
CA ALA A 299 8.47 3.27 -21.34
C ALA A 299 6.97 2.90 -21.30
N GLY A 300 6.06 3.89 -21.28
CA GLY A 300 4.61 3.69 -21.27
C GLY A 300 4.01 3.36 -19.90
N ILE A 301 4.78 3.48 -18.81
CA ILE A 301 4.30 3.27 -17.44
C ILE A 301 3.87 4.63 -16.87
N ALA A 302 2.59 4.76 -16.50
CA ALA A 302 2.08 6.01 -15.95
C ALA A 302 2.70 6.32 -14.58
N THR A 303 3.14 7.57 -14.41
CA THR A 303 3.75 8.08 -13.16
C THR A 303 2.91 9.15 -12.47
N SER A 304 1.74 9.46 -13.00
CA SER A 304 0.83 10.45 -12.42
C SER A 304 -0.58 10.30 -13.00
N LEU A 305 -1.60 10.59 -12.22
CA LEU A 305 -2.99 10.65 -12.66
C LEU A 305 -3.38 12.08 -13.06
N LEU A 306 -4.35 12.23 -13.96
CA LEU A 306 -4.87 13.53 -14.41
C LEU A 306 -6.10 13.92 -13.60
N LEU A 307 -6.15 15.16 -13.10
CA LEU A 307 -7.33 15.78 -12.49
C LEU A 307 -8.07 16.67 -13.50
N PRO A 308 -9.43 16.72 -13.45
CA PRO A 308 -10.29 15.91 -12.60
C PRO A 308 -10.28 14.44 -13.01
N MET A 309 -10.43 13.54 -12.04
CA MET A 309 -10.49 12.11 -12.31
C MET A 309 -11.92 11.67 -12.64
N ALA A 310 -12.06 10.83 -13.66
CA ALA A 310 -13.34 10.23 -14.01
C ALA A 310 -13.75 9.13 -13.01
N GLU A 311 -12.76 8.39 -12.50
CA GLU A 311 -12.96 7.21 -11.66
C GLU A 311 -12.27 7.35 -10.31
N ASP A 312 -12.82 6.70 -9.29
CA ASP A 312 -12.21 6.58 -7.97
C ASP A 312 -10.98 5.68 -8.02
N ILE A 313 -9.94 6.01 -7.24
CA ILE A 313 -8.85 5.09 -6.98
C ILE A 313 -9.34 4.09 -5.94
N ARG A 314 -9.53 2.84 -6.33
CA ARG A 314 -10.07 1.79 -5.47
C ARG A 314 -8.98 0.81 -5.05
N THR A 315 -8.83 0.53 -3.78
CA THR A 315 -7.89 -0.50 -3.30
C THR A 315 -8.55 -1.36 -2.24
N VAL A 316 -8.03 -2.57 -2.06
CA VAL A 316 -8.51 -3.49 -1.05
C VAL A 316 -7.35 -3.98 -0.22
N ILE A 317 -7.51 -3.97 1.11
CA ILE A 317 -6.65 -4.72 2.02
C ILE A 317 -7.48 -5.77 2.74
N GLY A 318 -6.90 -6.94 2.97
CA GLY A 318 -7.60 -8.05 3.62
C GLY A 318 -6.65 -8.96 4.39
N ALA A 319 -7.23 -9.87 5.15
CA ALA A 319 -6.47 -10.87 5.89
C ALA A 319 -7.20 -12.19 5.98
N SER A 320 -6.48 -13.31 5.91
CA SER A 320 -7.06 -14.64 6.10
C SER A 320 -6.06 -15.58 6.73
N GLU A 321 -6.51 -16.77 7.15
CA GLU A 321 -5.59 -17.83 7.56
C GLU A 321 -4.67 -18.22 6.39
N ILE A 322 -3.46 -18.64 6.71
CA ILE A 322 -2.50 -19.06 5.68
C ILE A 322 -3.06 -20.27 4.93
N LEU A 323 -2.96 -20.21 3.60
CA LEU A 323 -3.35 -21.32 2.74
C LEU A 323 -2.12 -22.18 2.42
N ALA A 324 -2.18 -23.47 2.72
CA ALA A 324 -1.09 -24.42 2.51
C ALA A 324 0.26 -23.94 3.08
N ASP A 325 1.28 -23.74 2.25
CA ASP A 325 2.61 -23.24 2.64
C ASP A 325 2.74 -21.71 2.50
N GLY A 326 1.67 -21.03 2.08
CA GLY A 326 1.62 -19.57 1.93
C GLY A 326 2.09 -19.04 0.58
N THR A 327 2.57 -19.88 -0.33
CA THR A 327 2.93 -19.43 -1.68
C THR A 327 1.70 -19.46 -2.58
N VAL A 328 1.23 -18.27 -2.98
CA VAL A 328 0.05 -18.09 -3.83
C VAL A 328 0.48 -18.05 -5.29
N SER A 329 -0.12 -18.90 -6.12
CA SER A 329 0.17 -19.00 -7.55
C SER A 329 -0.79 -18.16 -8.40
N SER A 330 -2.05 -18.03 -7.99
CA SER A 330 -3.01 -17.12 -8.64
C SER A 330 -4.04 -16.55 -7.67
N ILE A 331 -4.57 -15.38 -8.04
CA ILE A 331 -5.78 -14.80 -7.45
C ILE A 331 -6.71 -14.42 -8.59
N ASP A 332 -7.95 -14.86 -8.48
CA ASP A 332 -9.00 -14.64 -9.47
C ASP A 332 -10.25 -14.10 -8.77
N ILE A 333 -10.92 -13.13 -9.39
CA ILE A 333 -12.23 -12.66 -8.94
C ILE A 333 -13.29 -13.44 -9.74
N ILE A 334 -14.08 -14.26 -9.05
CA ILE A 334 -15.12 -15.10 -9.65
C ILE A 334 -16.44 -14.75 -8.99
N GLU A 335 -17.31 -14.04 -9.71
CA GLU A 335 -18.56 -13.51 -9.16
C GLU A 335 -18.28 -12.75 -7.84
N ASP A 336 -18.92 -13.14 -6.74
CA ASP A 336 -18.76 -12.51 -5.42
C ASP A 336 -17.72 -13.24 -4.54
N ALA A 337 -16.69 -13.82 -5.14
CA ALA A 337 -15.60 -14.49 -4.44
C ALA A 337 -14.21 -14.09 -4.97
N LEU A 338 -13.27 -13.95 -4.04
CA LEU A 338 -11.85 -13.91 -4.33
C LEU A 338 -11.29 -15.33 -4.16
N ARG A 339 -11.00 -15.97 -5.29
CA ARG A 339 -10.38 -17.30 -5.33
C ARG A 339 -8.87 -17.16 -5.24
N ILE A 340 -8.28 -17.79 -4.24
CA ILE A 340 -6.84 -17.84 -4.01
C ILE A 340 -6.38 -19.26 -4.28
N THR A 341 -5.42 -19.40 -5.18
CA THR A 341 -4.88 -20.70 -5.58
C THR A 341 -3.43 -20.80 -5.14
N THR A 342 -3.09 -21.96 -4.58
CA THR A 342 -1.71 -22.43 -4.35
C THR A 342 -1.50 -23.71 -5.15
N ASP A 343 -0.28 -24.24 -5.16
CA ASP A 343 0.01 -25.52 -5.82
C ASP A 343 -0.73 -26.71 -5.19
N ARG A 344 -1.24 -26.57 -3.96
CA ARG A 344 -1.82 -27.67 -3.17
C ARG A 344 -3.27 -27.48 -2.75
N ALA A 345 -3.78 -26.25 -2.82
CA ALA A 345 -5.08 -25.89 -2.26
C ALA A 345 -5.67 -24.65 -2.93
N VAL A 346 -6.99 -24.55 -2.85
CA VAL A 346 -7.79 -23.41 -3.28
C VAL A 346 -8.62 -22.92 -2.10
N LEU A 347 -8.75 -21.60 -1.94
CA LEU A 347 -9.59 -20.95 -0.95
C LEU A 347 -10.45 -19.90 -1.63
N ASP A 348 -11.75 -19.93 -1.38
CA ASP A 348 -12.68 -18.90 -1.82
C ASP A 348 -13.07 -18.02 -0.62
N LEU A 349 -12.80 -16.72 -0.72
CA LEU A 349 -13.19 -15.73 0.27
C LEU A 349 -14.33 -14.85 -0.27
N PRO A 350 -15.39 -14.56 0.50
CA PRO A 350 -16.42 -13.61 0.09
C PRO A 350 -15.81 -12.27 -0.31
N PHE A 351 -16.18 -11.76 -1.48
CA PHE A 351 -15.58 -10.56 -2.06
C PHE A 351 -16.57 -9.79 -2.95
N ASP A 352 -16.51 -8.46 -2.96
CA ASP A 352 -17.30 -7.65 -3.90
C ASP A 352 -16.63 -7.69 -5.30
N GLY A 353 -17.11 -8.59 -6.16
CA GLY A 353 -16.52 -8.84 -7.47
C GLY A 353 -16.54 -7.66 -8.44
N THR A 354 -17.38 -6.67 -8.15
CA THR A 354 -17.52 -5.46 -8.96
C THR A 354 -16.61 -4.32 -8.51
N PHE A 355 -16.00 -4.43 -7.33
CA PHE A 355 -15.31 -3.32 -6.69
C PHE A 355 -14.11 -2.83 -7.51
N LEU A 356 -13.24 -3.75 -7.94
CA LEU A 356 -12.04 -3.44 -8.75
C LEU A 356 -12.32 -3.43 -10.26
N ASN A 357 -13.40 -4.07 -10.70
CA ASN A 357 -13.79 -4.21 -12.10
C ASN A 357 -14.78 -3.11 -12.50
N THR A 358 -14.36 -1.84 -12.49
CA THR A 358 -15.07 -0.84 -13.30
C THR A 358 -14.51 -0.89 -14.70
N THR A 359 -15.23 -1.57 -15.60
CA THR A 359 -15.05 -1.43 -17.04
C THR A 359 -15.07 0.06 -17.38
N CYS A 360 -13.94 0.57 -17.84
CA CYS A 360 -13.86 1.77 -18.65
C CYS A 360 -14.85 1.56 -19.80
N ALA A 361 -15.98 2.25 -19.76
CA ALA A 361 -16.86 2.32 -20.92
C ALA A 361 -16.04 3.02 -22.01
N GLN A 362 -15.46 2.24 -22.90
CA GLN A 362 -14.83 2.74 -24.12
C GLN A 362 -15.88 3.60 -24.84
N GLN A 363 -15.70 4.91 -24.80
CA GLN A 363 -16.41 5.80 -25.73
C GLN A 363 -15.78 5.56 -27.09
N SER A 364 -16.54 4.85 -27.94
CA SER A 364 -16.36 4.75 -29.38
C SER A 364 -16.46 6.10 -30.06
#